data_AF-A0A6L5ZBH2-F1
#
_entry.id   AF-A0A6L5ZBH2-F1
#
_cell.length_a   1.000
_cell.length_b   1.000
_cell.length_c   1.000
_cell.angle_alpha   90.00
_cell.angle_beta   90.00
_cell.angle_gamma   90.00
#
_symmetry.space_group_name_H-M   'P 1'
#
loop_
_entity.id
_entity.type
_entity.pdbx_description
1 polymer ?
#
loop_
_entity_poly.entity_id
_entity_poly.type
_entity_poly.pdbx_seq_one_letter_code
_entity_poly.pdbx_strand_id
1 'polypeptide(L)'
;MEVSRVDKNRMTVAMVVTAISLAVVFMATGNSGNETTTPVAEATSTTYDLGLGLDSNVDAPANLDGPVSADPNGQGQIAYPADNSGRMVRGNATYKRLPDSVKTGCSTARVPLGATITVLNLNNGRKTTCVNINIGPMSGSFDITLNTAVFEAIAELVDAPLPVELTW
;
A
#
# COMPACT_ATOMS: atom_id res chain seq x y z
N MET A 1 9.77 16.80 -49.40
CA MET A 1 9.56 17.24 -48.00
C MET A 1 10.92 17.31 -47.33
N GLU A 2 11.47 18.52 -47.18
CA GLU A 2 12.73 18.70 -46.45
C GLU A 2 12.44 18.63 -44.96
N VAL A 3 12.93 17.55 -44.33
CA VAL A 3 12.84 17.37 -42.87
C VAL A 3 13.82 18.35 -42.21
N SER A 4 13.28 19.26 -41.39
CA SER A 4 14.05 20.27 -40.66
C SER A 4 15.15 19.63 -39.82
N ARG A 5 16.29 20.33 -39.64
CA ARG A 5 17.39 19.85 -38.77
C ARG A 5 16.92 19.53 -37.35
N VAL A 6 15.91 20.24 -36.86
CA VAL A 6 15.31 20.01 -35.55
C VAL A 6 14.61 18.65 -35.48
N ASP A 7 13.87 18.26 -36.52
CA ASP A 7 13.18 16.97 -36.57
C ASP A 7 14.15 15.80 -36.71
N LYS A 8 15.25 15.99 -37.45
CA LYS A 8 16.33 14.99 -37.52
C LYS A 8 16.98 14.77 -36.16
N ASN A 9 17.24 15.84 -35.40
CA ASN A 9 17.82 15.74 -34.05
C ASN A 9 16.86 15.11 -33.04
N ARG A 10 15.54 15.37 -33.15
CA ARG A 10 14.55 14.73 -32.27
C ARG A 10 14.39 13.25 -32.57
N MET A 11 14.46 12.87 -33.85
CA MET A 11 14.37 11.47 -34.28
C MET A 11 15.62 10.66 -33.88
N THR A 12 16.82 11.23 -33.99
CA THR A 12 18.05 10.55 -33.56
C THR A 12 18.12 10.39 -32.04
N VAL A 13 17.71 11.41 -31.27
CA VAL A 13 17.64 11.31 -29.80
C VAL A 13 16.66 10.22 -29.37
N ALA A 14 15.47 10.13 -30.00
CA ALA A 14 14.50 9.10 -29.69
C ALA A 14 15.07 7.68 -29.92
N MET A 15 15.72 7.44 -31.06
CA MET A 15 16.36 6.16 -31.38
C MET A 15 17.41 5.74 -30.35
N VAL A 16 18.28 6.66 -29.93
CA VAL A 16 19.35 6.36 -28.95
C VAL A 16 18.77 6.02 -27.58
N VAL A 17 17.75 6.75 -27.12
CA VAL A 17 17.09 6.50 -25.83
C VAL A 17 16.37 5.15 -25.83
N THR A 18 15.74 4.76 -26.94
CA THR A 18 15.08 3.45 -27.07
C THR A 18 16.10 2.30 -27.06
N ALA A 19 17.26 2.46 -27.69
CA ALA A 19 18.30 1.44 -27.68
C ALA A 19 18.90 1.22 -26.28
N ILE A 20 19.11 2.29 -25.51
CA ILE A 20 19.66 2.22 -24.15
C ILE A 20 18.67 1.57 -23.18
N SER A 21 17.38 1.94 -23.28
CA SER A 21 16.35 1.40 -22.37
C SER A 21 16.14 -0.11 -22.53
N LEU A 22 16.19 -0.63 -23.76
CA LEU A 22 16.10 -2.08 -24.01
C LEU A 22 17.26 -2.87 -23.40
N ALA A 23 18.49 -2.33 -23.44
CA ALA A 23 19.65 -2.99 -22.85
C ALA A 23 19.56 -3.06 -21.30
N VAL A 24 19.03 -2.01 -20.67
CA VAL A 24 18.85 -1.97 -19.20
C VAL A 24 17.78 -2.98 -18.73
N VAL A 25 16.67 -3.09 -19.45
CA VAL A 25 15.61 -4.05 -19.11
C VAL A 25 16.10 -5.50 -19.22
N PHE A 26 16.89 -5.81 -20.26
CA PHE A 26 17.43 -7.16 -20.46
C PHE A 26 18.44 -7.57 -19.36
N MET A 27 19.22 -6.62 -18.85
CA MET A 27 20.14 -6.88 -17.72
C MET A 27 19.41 -6.99 -16.37
N ALA A 28 18.26 -6.31 -16.21
CA ALA A 28 17.45 -6.38 -15.00
C ALA A 28 16.63 -7.68 -14.86
N THR A 29 16.47 -8.46 -15.93
CA THR A 29 15.76 -9.76 -15.91
C THR A 29 16.64 -10.96 -15.54
N GLY A 30 17.84 -10.72 -15.00
CA GLY A 30 18.75 -11.77 -14.54
C GLY A 30 18.36 -12.36 -13.17
N ASN A 31 17.91 -13.61 -13.20
CA ASN A 31 17.96 -14.63 -12.14
C ASN A 31 16.97 -14.55 -10.95
N SER A 32 16.11 -15.57 -10.84
CA SER A 32 15.99 -16.39 -9.62
C SER A 32 15.10 -17.60 -9.93
N GLY A 33 15.72 -18.76 -10.13
CA GLY A 33 15.00 -20.03 -10.10
C GLY A 33 14.42 -20.23 -8.69
N ASN A 34 13.11 -20.37 -8.62
CA ASN A 34 12.34 -20.47 -7.39
C ASN A 34 12.52 -21.87 -6.78
N GLU A 35 13.44 -22.04 -5.82
CA GLU A 35 13.48 -23.25 -5.00
C GLU A 35 12.23 -23.30 -4.12
N THR A 36 11.39 -24.29 -4.38
CA THR A 36 10.21 -24.60 -3.56
C THR A 36 10.63 -25.60 -2.49
N THR A 37 10.93 -25.11 -1.29
CA THR A 37 11.17 -25.99 -0.13
C THR A 37 9.84 -26.20 0.59
N THR A 38 9.21 -27.36 0.37
CA THR A 38 8.09 -27.85 1.17
C THR A 38 8.60 -28.32 2.55
N PRO A 39 8.15 -27.76 3.68
CA PRO A 39 8.39 -28.37 4.98
C PRO A 39 7.46 -29.58 5.14
N VAL A 40 8.02 -30.79 5.07
CA VAL A 40 7.33 -32.00 5.53
C VAL A 40 7.51 -32.07 7.05
N ALA A 41 6.41 -31.94 7.79
CA ALA A 41 6.41 -32.18 9.22
C ALA A 41 6.51 -33.69 9.48
N GLU A 42 7.59 -34.14 10.13
CA GLU A 42 7.71 -35.48 10.67
C GLU A 42 6.85 -35.57 11.95
N ALA A 43 5.78 -36.36 11.89
CA ALA A 43 5.00 -36.71 13.07
C ALA A 43 5.66 -37.92 13.75
N THR A 44 6.47 -37.66 14.77
CA THR A 44 6.99 -38.71 15.65
C THR A 44 5.89 -39.17 16.60
N SER A 45 5.30 -40.34 16.36
CA SER A 45 4.45 -41.00 17.35
C SER A 45 5.31 -41.83 18.31
N THR A 46 5.60 -41.30 19.50
CA THR A 46 6.14 -42.08 20.61
C THR A 46 5.00 -42.78 21.34
N THR A 47 4.83 -44.09 21.10
CA THR A 47 4.09 -44.94 22.05
C THR A 47 4.94 -45.10 23.29
N TYR A 48 4.59 -44.40 24.36
CA TYR A 48 5.14 -44.65 25.68
C TYR A 48 4.45 -45.88 26.27
N ASP A 49 5.18 -46.98 26.41
CA ASP A 49 4.84 -48.05 27.34
C ASP A 49 5.06 -47.50 28.75
N LEU A 50 3.98 -47.19 29.45
CA LEU A 50 4.01 -46.49 30.73
C LEU A 50 4.38 -47.40 31.90
N GLY A 51 4.53 -48.72 31.71
CA GLY A 51 5.00 -49.62 32.78
C GLY A 51 4.22 -49.51 34.10
N LEU A 52 2.96 -49.08 34.05
CA LEU A 52 2.14 -48.87 35.24
C LEU A 52 1.55 -50.21 35.67
N GLY A 53 2.30 -50.92 36.52
CA GLY A 53 1.67 -51.81 37.48
C GLY A 53 0.66 -51.00 38.30
N LEU A 54 -0.59 -51.45 38.32
CA LEU A 54 -1.66 -50.84 39.11
C LEU A 54 -1.42 -51.12 40.60
N ASP A 55 -0.40 -50.49 41.17
CA ASP A 55 -0.25 -50.46 42.62
C ASP A 55 -1.25 -49.44 43.18
N SER A 56 -2.15 -49.90 44.03
CA SER A 56 -3.30 -49.14 44.56
C SER A 56 -2.94 -48.06 45.59
N ASN A 57 -1.70 -47.57 45.57
CA ASN A 57 -1.21 -46.52 46.46
C ASN A 57 -0.37 -45.50 45.68
N VAL A 58 -0.98 -44.89 44.66
CA VAL A 58 -0.36 -43.79 43.90
C VAL A 58 -0.77 -42.47 44.57
N ASP A 59 0.24 -41.71 45.01
CA ASP A 59 0.08 -40.38 45.56
C ASP A 59 -0.58 -39.45 44.51
N ALA A 60 -1.44 -38.52 44.94
CA ALA A 60 -2.23 -37.71 44.01
C ALA A 60 -1.31 -36.95 43.02
N PRO A 61 -1.68 -36.81 41.73
CA PRO A 61 -0.80 -36.22 40.73
C PRO A 61 -0.44 -34.79 41.14
N ALA A 62 0.86 -34.56 41.34
CA ALA A 62 1.39 -33.23 41.60
C ALA A 62 1.20 -32.39 40.33
N ASN A 63 0.21 -31.51 40.34
CA ASN A 63 0.06 -30.50 39.30
C ASN A 63 1.21 -29.51 39.48
N LEU A 64 2.24 -29.63 38.64
CA LEU A 64 3.32 -28.66 38.58
C LEU A 64 2.73 -27.38 38.01
N ASP A 65 2.38 -26.45 38.88
CA ASP A 65 1.91 -25.13 38.50
C ASP A 65 3.00 -24.47 37.65
N GLY A 66 2.74 -24.40 36.34
CA GLY A 66 3.64 -23.77 35.39
C GLY A 66 3.83 -22.29 35.73
N PRO A 67 4.92 -21.65 35.25
CA PRO A 67 5.15 -20.25 35.53
C PRO A 67 3.93 -19.42 35.11
N VAL A 68 3.36 -18.69 36.08
CA VAL A 68 2.27 -17.74 35.81
C VAL A 68 2.77 -16.69 34.83
N SER A 69 1.97 -16.36 33.82
CA SER A 69 2.31 -15.29 32.87
C SER A 69 2.66 -14.02 33.66
N ALA A 70 3.84 -13.45 33.40
CA ALA A 70 4.33 -12.27 34.10
C ALA A 70 3.44 -11.02 33.89
N ASP A 71 2.56 -11.05 32.89
CA ASP A 71 1.59 -10.00 32.62
C ASP A 71 0.23 -10.61 32.22
N PRO A 72 -0.75 -10.68 33.14
CA PRO A 72 -2.11 -11.13 32.82
C PRO A 72 -2.86 -10.16 31.90
N ASN A 73 -2.33 -8.95 31.68
CA ASN A 73 -2.92 -7.90 30.85
C ASN A 73 -2.17 -7.68 29.54
N GLY A 74 -1.40 -8.68 29.08
CA GLY A 74 -0.52 -8.62 27.92
C GLY A 74 -1.03 -7.64 26.85
N GLN A 75 -0.42 -6.45 26.83
CA GLN A 75 -0.78 -5.36 25.92
C GLN A 75 -0.19 -5.65 24.53
N GLY A 76 -0.52 -6.82 23.97
CA GLY A 76 -0.25 -7.11 22.58
C GLY A 76 -1.01 -6.08 21.74
N GLN A 77 -0.29 -5.29 20.95
CA GLN A 77 -0.91 -4.31 20.07
C GLN A 77 -1.72 -5.06 19.00
N ILE A 78 -3.05 -5.10 19.17
CA ILE A 78 -3.95 -5.73 18.20
C ILE A 78 -4.06 -4.79 17.00
N ALA A 79 -3.49 -5.16 15.86
CA ALA A 79 -3.67 -4.44 14.62
C ALA A 79 -5.11 -4.66 14.12
N TYR A 80 -5.96 -3.63 14.28
CA TYR A 80 -7.26 -3.61 13.62
C TYR A 80 -7.08 -3.38 12.11
N PRO A 81 -7.76 -4.14 11.24
CA PRO A 81 -7.86 -3.80 9.83
C PRO A 81 -8.40 -2.39 9.67
N ALA A 82 -7.85 -1.62 8.72
CA ALA A 82 -8.40 -0.31 8.39
C ALA A 82 -9.88 -0.45 8.02
N ASP A 83 -10.74 0.36 8.65
CA ASP A 83 -12.16 0.46 8.29
C ASP A 83 -12.30 1.12 6.92
N ASN A 84 -12.15 0.29 5.88
CA ASN A 84 -12.29 0.66 4.48
C ASN A 84 -13.57 0.02 3.95
N SER A 85 -14.71 0.41 4.49
CA SER A 85 -16.05 -0.06 4.06
C SER A 85 -16.44 0.34 2.62
N GLY A 86 -15.57 1.06 1.89
CA GLY A 86 -15.76 1.49 0.50
C GLY A 86 -14.67 1.00 -0.46
N ARG A 87 -14.75 1.42 -1.73
CA ARG A 87 -13.70 1.13 -2.72
C ARG A 87 -12.45 1.92 -2.36
N MET A 88 -11.27 1.30 -2.47
CA MET A 88 -10.01 1.93 -2.10
C MET A 88 -9.04 1.95 -3.29
N VAL A 89 -8.35 3.07 -3.47
CA VAL A 89 -7.21 3.16 -4.40
C VAL A 89 -6.13 4.08 -3.83
N ARG A 90 -4.86 3.71 -4.03
CA ARG A 90 -3.71 4.54 -3.66
C ARG A 90 -3.19 5.31 -4.86
N GLY A 91 -2.58 6.45 -4.58
CA GLY A 91 -1.96 7.28 -5.61
C GLY A 91 -1.23 8.48 -5.03
N ASN A 92 -0.79 9.37 -5.91
CA ASN A 92 -0.15 10.63 -5.55
C ASN A 92 -1.13 11.79 -5.70
N ALA A 93 -1.23 12.60 -4.65
CA ALA A 93 -2.01 13.83 -4.66
C ALA A 93 -1.12 15.04 -4.95
N THR A 94 -1.68 15.95 -5.75
CA THR A 94 -1.19 17.32 -5.91
C THR A 94 -2.35 18.29 -5.73
N TYR A 95 -2.08 19.59 -5.85
CA TYR A 95 -3.08 20.63 -5.74
C TYR A 95 -3.14 21.52 -6.98
N LYS A 96 -4.30 22.13 -7.20
CA LYS A 96 -4.50 23.19 -8.17
C LYS A 96 -5.52 24.19 -7.62
N ARG A 97 -5.31 25.47 -7.91
CA ARG A 97 -6.32 26.50 -7.66
C ARG A 97 -7.50 26.27 -8.60
N LEU A 98 -8.64 25.82 -8.07
CA LEU A 98 -9.90 25.74 -8.80
C LEU A 98 -10.69 27.05 -8.65
N PRO A 99 -11.69 27.32 -9.52
CA PRO A 99 -12.57 28.47 -9.37
C PRO A 99 -13.26 28.48 -8.00
N ASP A 100 -13.60 29.67 -7.49
CA ASP A 100 -14.18 29.85 -6.15
C ASP A 100 -15.55 29.16 -5.97
N SER A 101 -16.23 28.81 -7.07
CA SER A 101 -17.46 28.02 -7.08
C SER A 101 -17.25 26.56 -6.67
N VAL A 102 -16.01 26.05 -6.64
CA VAL A 102 -15.69 24.64 -6.36
C VAL A 102 -14.64 24.53 -5.26
N LYS A 103 -15.01 24.97 -4.04
CA LYS A 103 -14.10 24.97 -2.88
C LYS A 103 -13.68 23.58 -2.41
N THR A 104 -14.57 22.60 -2.49
CA THR A 104 -14.34 21.21 -2.06
C THR A 104 -14.10 20.26 -3.24
N GLY A 105 -13.78 20.81 -4.41
CA GLY A 105 -13.57 20.01 -5.61
C GLY A 105 -12.24 19.28 -5.63
N CYS A 106 -12.25 18.10 -6.23
CA CYS A 106 -11.05 17.39 -6.65
C CYS A 106 -11.28 16.77 -8.02
N SER A 107 -10.21 16.32 -8.65
CA SER A 107 -10.24 15.68 -9.95
C SER A 107 -9.42 14.40 -9.87
N THR A 108 -10.02 13.27 -10.25
CA THR A 108 -9.33 12.00 -10.45
C THR A 108 -10.06 11.15 -11.50
N ALA A 109 -9.31 10.37 -12.27
CA ALA A 109 -9.86 9.37 -13.20
C ALA A 109 -10.12 8.02 -12.53
N ARG A 110 -9.69 7.83 -11.27
CA ARG A 110 -9.78 6.55 -10.55
C ARG A 110 -11.12 6.36 -9.82
N VAL A 111 -11.82 7.46 -9.57
CA VAL A 111 -13.11 7.51 -8.87
C VAL A 111 -14.16 8.03 -9.87
N PRO A 112 -15.41 7.55 -9.84
CA PRO A 112 -16.50 8.13 -10.63
C PRO A 112 -16.67 9.65 -10.42
N LEU A 113 -17.15 10.33 -11.45
CA LEU A 113 -17.56 11.73 -11.37
C LEU A 113 -18.72 11.88 -10.37
N GLY A 114 -18.70 12.93 -9.56
CA GLY A 114 -19.72 13.28 -8.57
C GLY A 114 -19.59 12.53 -7.23
N ALA A 115 -18.69 11.56 -7.12
CA ALA A 115 -18.48 10.84 -5.87
C ALA A 115 -17.76 11.71 -4.83
N THR A 116 -18.15 11.57 -3.56
CA THR A 116 -17.44 12.12 -2.41
C THR A 116 -16.29 11.20 -2.05
N ILE A 117 -15.07 11.69 -2.20
CA ILE A 117 -13.84 10.97 -1.90
C ILE A 117 -13.34 11.41 -0.54
N THR A 118 -13.00 10.43 0.32
CA THR A 118 -12.14 10.67 1.47
C THR A 118 -10.69 10.47 1.06
N VAL A 119 -9.87 11.49 1.28
CA VAL A 119 -8.45 11.52 0.94
C VAL A 119 -7.64 11.44 2.23
N LEU A 120 -6.88 10.36 2.39
CA LEU A 120 -5.98 10.13 3.51
C LEU A 120 -4.54 10.37 3.06
N ASN A 121 -3.85 11.28 3.74
CA ASN A 121 -2.40 11.44 3.60
C ASN A 121 -1.67 10.30 4.32
N LEU A 122 -0.90 9.51 3.57
CA LEU A 122 -0.18 8.34 4.10
C LEU A 122 1.08 8.72 4.88
N ASN A 123 1.58 9.96 4.77
CA ASN A 123 2.75 10.42 5.52
C ASN A 123 2.40 10.79 6.97
N ASN A 124 1.20 11.31 7.23
CA ASN A 124 0.85 11.87 8.55
C ASN A 124 -0.52 11.43 9.10
N GLY A 125 -1.28 10.64 8.34
CA GLY A 125 -2.59 10.13 8.76
C GLY A 125 -3.76 11.12 8.66
N ARG A 126 -3.53 12.36 8.20
CA ARG A 126 -4.59 13.38 8.08
C ARG A 126 -5.56 13.02 6.96
N LYS A 127 -6.84 13.32 7.18
CA LYS A 127 -7.92 13.03 6.24
C LYS A 127 -8.70 14.29 5.88
N THR A 128 -9.16 14.36 4.64
CA THR A 128 -10.11 15.38 4.17
C THR A 128 -11.11 14.75 3.20
N THR A 129 -12.17 15.48 2.86
CA THR A 129 -13.16 15.03 1.87
C THR A 129 -13.24 16.00 0.70
N CYS A 130 -13.51 15.47 -0.49
CA CYS A 130 -13.67 16.26 -1.70
C CYS A 130 -14.65 15.61 -2.67
N VAL A 131 -15.27 16.40 -3.54
CA VAL A 131 -16.18 15.90 -4.58
C VAL A 131 -15.41 15.81 -5.89
N ASN A 132 -15.44 14.64 -6.54
CA ASN A 132 -14.80 14.47 -7.84
C ASN A 132 -15.58 15.22 -8.92
N ILE A 133 -15.04 16.33 -9.40
CA ILE A 133 -15.63 17.12 -10.49
C ILE A 133 -14.98 16.85 -11.85
N ASN A 134 -13.96 15.97 -11.88
CA ASN A 134 -13.21 15.54 -13.07
C ASN A 134 -13.03 16.64 -14.14
N ILE A 135 -12.02 17.50 -13.96
CA ILE A 135 -11.79 18.70 -14.80
C ILE A 135 -11.05 18.42 -16.11
N GLY A 136 -11.03 17.18 -16.57
CA GLY A 136 -10.36 16.76 -17.80
C GLY A 136 -9.05 15.99 -17.54
N PRO A 137 -8.19 15.85 -18.58
CA PRO A 137 -7.03 14.97 -18.52
C PRO A 137 -6.03 15.47 -17.46
N MET A 138 -5.70 14.59 -16.52
CA MET A 138 -4.62 14.79 -15.54
C MET A 138 -3.29 14.35 -16.13
N SER A 139 -2.19 14.97 -15.68
CA SER A 139 -0.87 14.45 -16.03
C SER A 139 -0.71 13.05 -15.41
N GLY A 140 -0.09 12.12 -16.14
CA GLY A 140 0.12 10.75 -15.65
C GLY A 140 1.00 10.64 -14.40
N SER A 141 1.60 11.74 -13.96
CA SER A 141 2.38 11.86 -12.72
C SER A 141 1.55 12.00 -11.45
N PHE A 142 0.27 12.37 -11.53
CA PHE A 142 -0.61 12.54 -10.37
C PHE A 142 -1.92 11.81 -10.56
N ASP A 143 -2.39 11.15 -9.50
CA ASP A 143 -3.61 10.35 -9.53
C ASP A 143 -4.84 11.15 -9.14
N ILE A 144 -4.64 12.19 -8.32
CA ILE A 144 -5.67 13.11 -7.88
C ILE A 144 -5.11 14.53 -7.78
N THR A 145 -5.90 15.49 -8.24
CA THR A 145 -5.65 16.92 -8.05
C THR A 145 -6.73 17.49 -7.13
N LEU A 146 -6.33 17.98 -5.97
CA LEU A 146 -7.23 18.61 -5.00
C LEU A 146 -7.31 20.12 -5.24
N ASN A 147 -8.43 20.75 -4.86
CA ASN A 147 -8.42 22.20 -4.65
C ASN A 147 -7.34 22.54 -3.60
N THR A 148 -6.61 23.63 -3.80
CA THR A 148 -5.61 24.16 -2.83
C THR A 148 -6.12 24.12 -1.39
N ALA A 149 -7.34 24.61 -1.11
CA ALA A 149 -7.88 24.66 0.25
C ALA A 149 -8.14 23.26 0.85
N VAL A 150 -8.43 22.27 0.00
CA VAL A 150 -8.61 20.86 0.41
C VAL A 150 -7.25 20.22 0.69
N PHE A 151 -6.24 20.53 -0.11
CA PHE A 151 -4.88 20.03 0.08
C PHE A 151 -4.25 20.56 1.38
N GLU A 152 -4.43 21.84 1.67
CA GLU A 152 -3.97 22.49 2.91
C GLU A 152 -4.55 21.85 4.18
N ALA A 153 -5.69 21.16 4.07
CA ALA A 153 -6.27 20.41 5.20
C ALA A 153 -5.47 19.14 5.56
N ILE A 154 -4.67 18.60 4.62
CA ILE A 154 -3.92 17.35 4.81
C ILE A 154 -2.40 17.51 4.81
N ALA A 155 -1.85 18.58 4.25
CA ALA A 155 -0.41 18.88 4.21
C ALA A 155 -0.14 20.35 3.86
N GLU A 156 1.13 20.76 3.92
CA GLU A 156 1.56 22.06 3.41
C GLU A 156 1.80 21.99 1.90
N LEU A 157 1.59 23.10 1.17
CA LEU A 157 1.71 23.12 -0.29
C LEU A 157 3.11 22.69 -0.80
N VAL A 158 4.15 22.93 -0.01
CA VAL A 158 5.53 22.52 -0.34
C VAL A 158 5.76 21.02 -0.31
N ASP A 159 4.86 20.26 0.32
CA ASP A 159 4.95 18.80 0.45
C ASP A 159 4.38 18.07 -0.78
N ALA A 160 3.84 18.80 -1.76
CA ALA A 160 3.31 18.21 -2.97
C ALA A 160 4.44 17.74 -3.91
N PRO A 161 4.31 16.58 -4.57
CA PRO A 161 3.23 15.59 -4.43
C PRO A 161 3.42 14.66 -3.22
N LEU A 162 2.31 14.20 -2.64
CA LEU A 162 2.34 13.29 -1.50
C LEU A 162 1.50 12.03 -1.70
N PRO A 163 1.90 10.89 -1.11
CA PRO A 163 1.17 9.64 -1.22
C PRO A 163 -0.15 9.71 -0.44
N VAL A 164 -1.24 9.34 -1.12
CA VAL A 164 -2.58 9.31 -0.55
C VAL A 164 -3.29 7.98 -0.79
N GLU A 165 -4.27 7.73 0.06
CA GLU A 165 -5.29 6.71 -0.12
C GLU A 165 -6.65 7.39 -0.32
N LEU A 166 -7.39 6.92 -1.31
CA LEU A 166 -8.70 7.43 -1.70
C LEU A 166 -9.75 6.37 -1.38
N THR A 167 -10.81 6.76 -0.68
CA THR A 167 -11.97 5.91 -0.43
C THR A 167 -13.28 6.61 -0.80
N TRP A 168 -14.23 5.85 -1.33
CA TRP A 168 -15.55 6.34 -1.75
C TRP A 168 -16.59 5.21 -1.85
#